data_AF-A0A2H0P2W1-F1
#
_entry.id   AF-A0A2H0P2W1-F1
#
_cell.length_a   1.000
_cell.length_b   1.000
_cell.length_c   1.000
_cell.angle_alpha   90.00
_cell.angle_beta   90.00
_cell.angle_gamma   90.00
#
_symmetry.space_group_name_H-M   'P 1'
#
loop_
_entity.id
_entity.type
_entity.pdbx_description
1 polymer ?
#
loop_
_entity_poly.entity_id
_entity_poly.type
_entity_poly.pdbx_seq_one_letter_code
_entity_poly.pdbx_strand_id
1 'polypeptide(L)'
;MSLYNNYMDLMIKKRRGKRCSQRAVASSAGVSFRTVQLIESGKHDAKLSTLGRIASSLGYPKDAVILAIRTVFSQPPDSIYMVSERILAEGEKSWKIWLFNFVDAFREHEDLSYVNMPPMIGLSSKMEAIIASVVEALCNELNIAIPDWCAGVRSLEKPWFVAEVENLKALALVESPAYFRRRNIFVLGNFLSRR
;
A
#
# COMPACT_ATOMS: atom_id res chain seq x y z
N MET A 1 4.10 9.22 -6.41
CA MET A 1 3.55 10.15 -5.39
C MET A 1 4.46 10.06 -4.17
N SER A 2 5.08 11.15 -3.70
CA SER A 2 6.14 11.09 -2.67
C SER A 2 5.62 10.59 -1.30
N LEU A 3 6.44 9.83 -0.56
CA LEU A 3 6.26 9.44 0.84
C LEU A 3 5.74 10.57 1.74
N TYR A 4 6.19 11.79 1.46
CA TYR A 4 5.74 13.01 2.11
C TYR A 4 4.22 13.22 1.99
N ASN A 5 3.66 13.07 0.79
CA ASN A 5 2.24 13.29 0.52
C ASN A 5 1.35 12.27 1.25
N ASN A 6 1.78 11.00 1.29
CA ASN A 6 1.07 9.95 2.02
C ASN A 6 1.04 10.22 3.53
N TYR A 7 2.17 10.67 4.10
CA TYR A 7 2.24 11.04 5.52
C TYR A 7 1.34 12.25 5.83
N MET A 8 1.30 13.24 4.93
CA MET A 8 0.46 14.42 5.07
C MET A 8 -1.03 14.10 5.05
N ASP A 9 -1.48 13.26 4.13
CA ASP A 9 -2.87 12.82 4.06
C ASP A 9 -3.31 12.11 5.35
N LEU A 10 -2.42 11.29 5.93
CA LEU A 10 -2.70 10.60 7.18
C LEU A 10 -2.88 11.57 8.36
N MET A 11 -2.03 12.60 8.45
CA MET A 11 -2.16 13.64 9.47
C MET A 11 -3.43 14.48 9.28
N ILE A 12 -3.78 14.83 8.04
CA ILE A 12 -5.01 15.57 7.73
C ILE A 12 -6.24 14.74 8.13
N LYS A 13 -6.29 13.45 7.76
CA LYS A 13 -7.38 12.55 8.14
C LYS A 13 -7.51 12.44 9.66
N LYS A 14 -6.41 12.27 10.39
CA LYS A 14 -6.41 12.19 11.86
C LYS A 14 -6.93 13.48 12.50
N ARG A 15 -6.47 14.64 12.02
CA ARG A 15 -6.93 15.95 12.49
C ARG A 15 -8.43 16.13 12.28
N ARG A 16 -8.93 15.80 11.08
CA ARG A 16 -10.37 15.88 10.75
C ARG A 16 -11.19 14.91 11.61
N GLY A 17 -10.72 13.69 11.82
CA GLY A 17 -11.36 12.71 12.70
C GLY A 17 -11.46 13.17 14.16
N LYS A 18 -10.44 13.89 14.65
CA LYS A 18 -10.45 14.52 15.99
C LYS A 18 -11.21 15.86 16.04
N ARG A 19 -11.79 16.33 14.93
CA ARG A 19 -12.44 17.65 14.79
C ARG A 19 -11.56 18.83 15.22
N CYS A 20 -10.24 18.70 15.09
CA CYS A 20 -9.30 19.77 15.45
C CYS A 20 -9.11 20.76 14.29
N SER A 21 -9.12 22.05 14.60
CA SER A 21 -8.77 23.08 13.61
C SER A 21 -7.25 23.13 13.37
N GLN A 22 -6.83 23.62 12.21
CA GLN A 22 -5.41 23.86 11.93
C GLN A 22 -4.79 24.83 12.95
N ARG A 23 -5.55 25.81 13.46
CA ARG A 23 -5.11 26.74 14.50
C ARG A 23 -4.86 26.05 15.84
N ALA A 24 -5.74 25.14 16.24
CA ALA A 24 -5.58 24.35 17.46
C ALA A 24 -4.33 23.47 17.38
N VAL A 25 -4.11 22.81 16.24
CA VAL A 25 -2.90 22.02 15.98
C VAL A 25 -1.65 22.89 16.00
N ALA A 26 -1.68 24.06 15.34
CA ALA A 26 -0.55 24.99 15.32
C ALA A 26 -0.15 25.44 16.73
N SER A 27 -1.13 25.84 17.54
CA SER A 27 -0.93 26.24 18.93
C SER A 27 -0.36 25.10 19.77
N SER A 28 -0.94 23.90 19.69
CA SER A 28 -0.47 22.74 20.46
C SER A 28 0.92 22.23 20.04
N ALA A 29 1.26 22.30 18.74
CA ALA A 29 2.56 21.91 18.23
C ALA A 29 3.65 22.99 18.37
N GLY A 30 3.30 24.19 18.85
CA GLY A 30 4.21 25.32 18.93
C GLY A 30 4.74 25.78 17.57
N VAL A 31 3.89 25.76 16.54
CA VAL A 31 4.22 26.19 15.17
C VAL A 31 3.25 27.27 14.70
N SER A 32 3.63 28.03 13.66
CA SER A 32 2.71 29.03 13.12
C SER A 32 1.55 28.37 12.39
N PHE A 33 0.37 29.02 12.40
CA PHE A 33 -0.78 28.59 11.60
C PHE A 33 -0.42 28.47 10.11
N ARG A 34 0.35 29.42 9.58
CA ARG A 34 0.84 29.42 8.20
C ARG A 34 1.69 28.20 7.88
N THR A 35 2.51 27.74 8.84
CA THR A 35 3.29 26.49 8.70
C THR A 35 2.37 25.29 8.51
N VAL A 36 1.36 25.11 9.37
CA VAL A 36 0.40 24.00 9.22
C VAL A 36 -0.34 24.08 7.89
N GLN A 37 -0.78 25.28 7.49
CA GLN A 37 -1.48 25.48 6.22
C GLN A 37 -0.61 25.15 5.00
N LEU A 38 0.65 25.59 4.99
CA LEU A 38 1.59 25.32 3.90
C LEU A 38 1.92 23.83 3.77
N ILE A 39 2.14 23.17 4.90
CA ILE A 39 2.42 21.73 4.94
C ILE A 39 1.19 20.94 4.45
N GLU A 40 -0.02 21.22 4.96
CA GLU A 40 -1.24 20.54 4.51
C GLU A 40 -1.58 20.84 3.03
N SER A 41 -1.11 21.95 2.48
CA SER A 41 -1.30 22.27 1.05
C SER A 41 -0.30 21.57 0.12
N GLY A 42 0.68 20.84 0.66
CA GLY A 42 1.74 20.19 -0.12
C GLY A 42 2.76 21.16 -0.74
N LYS A 43 2.71 22.45 -0.39
CA LYS A 43 3.53 23.52 -1.00
C LYS A 43 4.83 23.83 -0.25
N HIS A 44 5.15 23.05 0.78
CA HIS A 44 6.30 23.32 1.64
C HIS A 44 6.89 22.02 2.15
N ASP A 45 8.20 21.86 2.01
CA ASP A 45 8.98 20.75 2.56
C ASP A 45 9.36 21.07 4.01
N ALA A 46 8.72 20.42 4.97
CA ALA A 46 8.90 20.71 6.39
C ALA A 46 10.06 19.91 6.98
N LYS A 47 10.82 20.55 7.88
CA LYS A 47 11.81 19.84 8.72
C LYS A 47 11.13 18.68 9.46
N LEU A 48 11.81 17.53 9.56
CA LEU A 48 11.32 16.35 10.31
C LEU A 48 10.93 16.69 11.75
N SER A 49 11.64 17.61 12.40
CA SER A 49 11.32 18.07 13.75
C SER A 49 9.98 18.83 13.83
N THR A 50 9.60 19.55 12.77
CA THR A 50 8.28 20.21 12.67
C THR A 50 7.17 19.19 12.45
N LEU A 51 7.39 18.20 11.58
CA LEU A 51 6.44 17.10 11.38
C LEU A 51 6.23 16.30 12.67
N GLY A 52 7.30 16.03 13.43
CA GLY A 52 7.24 15.31 14.71
C GLY A 52 6.41 16.04 15.76
N ARG A 53 6.54 17.38 15.85
CA ARG A 53 5.70 18.20 16.75
C ARG A 53 4.22 18.20 16.35
N ILE A 54 3.93 18.30 15.05
CA ILE A 54 2.56 18.23 14.54
C ILE A 54 1.95 16.85 14.84
N ALA A 55 2.67 15.76 14.54
CA ALA A 55 2.23 14.40 14.86
C ALA A 55 1.97 14.21 16.36
N SER A 56 2.87 14.72 17.21
CA SER A 56 2.71 14.70 18.67
C SER A 56 1.44 15.41 19.13
N SER A 57 1.16 16.60 18.60
CA SER A 57 -0.08 17.33 18.91
C SER A 57 -1.36 16.59 18.47
N LEU A 58 -1.24 15.71 17.47
CA LEU A 58 -2.32 14.83 17.02
C LEU A 58 -2.39 13.53 17.83
N GLY A 59 -1.56 13.37 18.85
CA GLY A 59 -1.52 12.22 19.77
C GLY A 59 -0.71 11.03 19.27
N TYR A 60 0.16 11.21 18.28
CA TYR A 60 1.17 10.20 17.94
C TYR A 60 2.37 10.30 18.88
N PRO A 61 3.16 9.21 19.06
CA PRO A 61 4.43 9.28 19.75
C PRO A 61 5.36 10.35 19.16
N LYS A 62 6.19 10.98 19.99
CA LYS A 62 7.13 12.03 19.56
C LYS A 62 8.06 11.58 18.44
N ASP A 63 8.47 10.32 18.50
CA ASP A 63 9.38 9.71 17.53
C ASP A 63 8.66 8.99 16.38
N ALA A 64 7.33 9.13 16.28
CA ALA A 64 6.53 8.43 15.28
C ALA A 64 6.98 8.71 13.84
N VAL A 65 7.39 9.95 13.53
CA VAL A 65 7.93 10.31 12.21
C VAL A 65 9.23 9.55 11.93
N ILE A 66 10.15 9.53 12.91
CA ILE A 66 11.44 8.86 12.77
C ILE A 66 11.24 7.35 12.64
N LEU A 67 10.35 6.78 13.46
CA LEU A 67 10.01 5.37 13.39
C LEU A 67 9.41 5.01 12.03
N ALA A 68 8.46 5.80 11.52
CA ALA A 68 7.85 5.58 10.21
C ALA A 68 8.89 5.62 9.08
N ILE A 69 9.81 6.59 9.13
CA ILE A 69 10.93 6.68 8.18
C ILE A 69 11.79 5.41 8.25
N ARG A 70 12.20 4.99 9.45
CA ARG A 70 13.00 3.77 9.64
C ARG A 70 12.28 2.53 9.11
N THR A 71 10.97 2.40 9.38
CA THR A 71 10.17 1.29 8.87
C THR A 71 10.20 1.24 7.35
N VAL A 72 10.02 2.37 6.69
CA VAL A 72 10.06 2.48 5.22
C VAL A 72 11.44 2.13 4.66
N PHE A 73 12.51 2.70 5.21
CA PHE A 73 13.87 2.45 4.73
C PHE A 73 14.39 1.03 5.05
N SER A 74 13.72 0.32 5.96
CA SER A 74 14.06 -1.07 6.30
C SER A 74 13.19 -2.09 5.53
N GLN A 75 12.35 -1.64 4.60
CA GLN A 75 11.55 -2.57 3.80
C GLN A 75 12.46 -3.35 2.84
N PRO A 76 12.25 -4.69 2.70
CA PRO A 76 12.92 -5.46 1.69
C PRO A 76 12.65 -4.90 0.28
N PRO A 77 13.62 -4.95 -0.65
CA PRO A 77 13.54 -4.29 -1.94
C PRO A 77 12.38 -4.75 -2.82
N ASP A 78 11.94 -6.00 -2.66
CA ASP A 78 10.82 -6.59 -3.40
C ASP A 78 9.63 -6.92 -2.49
N SER A 79 9.52 -6.24 -1.34
CA SER A 79 8.30 -6.25 -0.53
C SER A 79 7.12 -5.59 -1.26
N ILE A 80 5.88 -5.91 -0.84
CA ILE A 80 4.65 -5.31 -1.37
C ILE A 80 4.69 -3.79 -1.38
N TYR A 81 5.21 -3.19 -0.32
CA TYR A 81 5.36 -1.74 -0.24
C TYR A 81 6.29 -1.22 -1.35
N MET A 82 7.48 -1.80 -1.50
CA MET A 82 8.46 -1.33 -2.49
C MET A 82 8.03 -1.61 -3.93
N VAL A 83 7.47 -2.77 -4.22
CA VAL A 83 6.98 -3.08 -5.59
C VAL A 83 5.81 -2.19 -5.97
N SER A 84 4.92 -1.87 -5.02
CA SER A 84 3.81 -0.93 -5.29
C SER A 84 4.28 0.50 -5.54
N GLU A 85 5.36 0.95 -4.89
CA GLU A 85 5.99 2.23 -5.19
C GLU A 85 6.52 2.26 -6.63
N ARG A 86 7.22 1.20 -7.07
CA ARG A 86 7.73 1.08 -8.44
C ARG A 86 6.61 1.06 -9.47
N ILE A 87 5.52 0.34 -9.20
CA ILE A 87 4.32 0.35 -10.05
C ILE A 87 3.75 1.76 -10.20
N LEU A 88 3.71 2.55 -9.12
CA LEU A 88 3.24 3.93 -9.19
C LEU A 88 4.22 4.87 -9.92
N ALA A 89 5.52 4.63 -9.78
CA ALA A 89 6.56 5.47 -10.39
C ALA A 89 6.64 5.25 -11.91
N GLU A 90 6.56 4.01 -12.37
CA GLU A 90 6.67 3.62 -13.78
C GLU A 90 5.31 3.55 -14.49
N GLY A 91 4.24 3.57 -13.71
CA GLY A 91 2.88 3.37 -14.18
C GLY A 91 2.48 1.90 -14.22
N GLU A 92 1.17 1.68 -14.21
CA GLU A 92 0.62 0.33 -14.06
C GLU A 92 0.95 -0.61 -15.22
N LYS A 93 1.50 -0.17 -16.35
CA LYS A 93 1.88 -1.08 -17.44
C LYS A 93 2.99 -2.08 -17.04
N SER A 94 3.88 -1.69 -16.13
CA SER A 94 4.98 -2.53 -15.65
C SER A 94 4.58 -3.47 -14.49
N TRP A 95 3.29 -3.50 -14.11
CA TRP A 95 2.84 -4.15 -12.88
C TRP A 95 3.23 -5.63 -12.75
N LYS A 96 3.18 -6.38 -13.86
CA LYS A 96 3.50 -7.81 -13.85
C LYS A 96 4.95 -8.06 -13.44
N ILE A 97 5.89 -7.27 -13.95
CA ILE A 97 7.32 -7.42 -13.65
C ILE A 97 7.54 -7.26 -12.14
N TRP A 98 7.06 -6.15 -11.59
CA TRP A 98 7.26 -5.84 -10.17
C TRP A 98 6.51 -6.80 -9.25
N LEU A 99 5.28 -7.19 -9.60
CA LEU A 99 4.54 -8.16 -8.81
C LEU A 99 5.23 -9.52 -8.82
N PHE A 100 5.77 -9.98 -9.96
CA PHE A 100 6.44 -11.27 -10.03
C PHE A 100 7.84 -11.28 -9.40
N ASN A 101 8.53 -10.14 -9.30
CA ASN A 101 9.73 -10.02 -8.46
C ASN A 101 9.37 -10.23 -6.98
N PHE A 102 8.25 -9.67 -6.51
CA PHE A 102 7.74 -9.96 -5.17
C PHE A 102 7.40 -11.44 -4.99
N VAL A 103 6.73 -12.08 -5.98
CA VAL A 103 6.40 -13.51 -5.91
C VAL A 103 7.66 -14.36 -5.70
N ASP A 104 8.72 -14.09 -6.45
CA ASP A 104 10.00 -14.80 -6.32
C ASP A 104 10.62 -14.56 -4.93
N ALA A 105 10.80 -13.29 -4.56
CA ALA A 105 11.49 -12.93 -3.33
C ALA A 105 10.73 -13.43 -2.09
N PHE A 106 9.40 -13.38 -2.09
CA PHE A 106 8.61 -13.86 -0.95
C PHE A 106 8.65 -15.38 -0.81
N ARG A 107 8.71 -16.13 -1.92
CA ARG A 107 8.93 -17.59 -1.88
C ARG A 107 10.35 -17.96 -1.46
N GLU A 108 11.33 -17.17 -1.84
CA GLU A 108 12.73 -17.42 -1.46
C GLU A 108 12.96 -17.18 0.04
N HIS A 109 12.37 -16.12 0.58
CA HIS A 109 12.66 -15.69 1.96
C HIS A 109 11.62 -16.13 2.98
N GLU A 110 10.37 -16.39 2.58
CA GLU A 110 9.26 -16.79 3.46
C GLU A 110 9.06 -15.85 4.66
N ASP A 111 9.41 -14.56 4.50
CA ASP A 111 9.45 -13.57 5.58
C ASP A 111 8.25 -12.61 5.50
N LEU A 112 7.52 -12.50 6.62
CA LEU A 112 6.41 -11.55 6.81
C LEU A 112 6.80 -10.09 6.53
N SER A 113 8.08 -9.71 6.64
CA SER A 113 8.55 -8.37 6.28
C SER A 113 8.22 -7.97 4.84
N TYR A 114 8.05 -8.92 3.93
CA TYR A 114 7.67 -8.66 2.53
C TYR A 114 6.20 -8.28 2.36
N VAL A 115 5.33 -8.64 3.32
CA VAL A 115 3.87 -8.50 3.21
C VAL A 115 3.21 -7.73 4.36
N ASN A 116 3.95 -7.47 5.45
CA ASN A 116 3.43 -6.77 6.63
C ASN A 116 2.93 -5.35 6.31
N MET A 117 3.64 -4.64 5.43
CA MET A 117 3.19 -3.34 4.98
C MET A 117 2.21 -3.47 3.79
N PRO A 118 1.08 -2.72 3.83
CA PRO A 118 0.18 -2.65 2.69
C PRO A 118 0.86 -1.97 1.50
N PRO A 119 0.33 -2.14 0.28
CA PRO A 119 0.83 -1.39 -0.87
C PRO A 119 0.65 0.12 -0.67
N MET A 120 1.46 0.91 -1.38
CA MET A 120 1.37 2.36 -1.41
C MET A 120 -0.03 2.83 -1.83
N ILE A 121 -0.48 3.90 -1.17
CA ILE A 121 -1.71 4.60 -1.52
C ILE A 121 -1.56 5.21 -2.92
N GLY A 122 -2.63 5.14 -3.71
CA GLY A 122 -2.71 5.76 -5.03
C GLY A 122 -2.76 4.76 -6.19
N LEU A 123 -2.64 3.46 -5.90
CA LEU A 123 -2.89 2.40 -6.87
C LEU A 123 -4.37 2.37 -7.30
N SER A 124 -4.64 1.91 -8.51
CA SER A 124 -6.01 1.62 -8.91
C SER A 124 -6.58 0.44 -8.12
N SER A 125 -7.92 0.36 -8.05
CA SER A 125 -8.60 -0.75 -7.40
C SER A 125 -8.24 -2.11 -8.02
N LYS A 126 -7.91 -2.15 -9.32
CA LYS A 126 -7.39 -3.37 -9.97
C LYS A 126 -6.07 -3.81 -9.36
N MET A 127 -5.13 -2.89 -9.19
CA MET A 127 -3.82 -3.18 -8.62
C MET A 127 -3.91 -3.58 -7.15
N GLU A 128 -4.70 -2.87 -6.35
CA GLU A 128 -4.93 -3.25 -4.95
C GLU A 128 -5.51 -4.67 -4.84
N ALA A 129 -6.51 -4.97 -5.66
CA ALA A 129 -7.21 -6.26 -5.63
C ALA A 129 -6.31 -7.42 -6.08
N ILE A 130 -5.48 -7.26 -7.11
CA ILE A 130 -4.57 -8.33 -7.54
C ILE A 130 -3.42 -8.53 -6.57
N ILE A 131 -2.83 -7.46 -6.04
CA ILE A 131 -1.78 -7.54 -5.02
C ILE A 131 -2.30 -8.30 -3.80
N ALA A 132 -3.47 -7.95 -3.28
CA ALA A 132 -4.07 -8.67 -2.15
C ALA A 132 -4.36 -10.14 -2.46
N SER A 133 -4.82 -10.45 -3.68
CA SER A 133 -5.09 -11.83 -4.09
C SER A 133 -3.83 -12.67 -4.20
N VAL A 134 -2.73 -12.08 -4.70
CA VAL A 134 -1.41 -12.74 -4.76
C VAL A 134 -0.85 -12.96 -3.36
N VAL A 135 -0.87 -11.94 -2.49
CA VAL A 135 -0.38 -12.06 -1.11
C VAL A 135 -1.10 -13.16 -0.36
N GLU A 136 -2.43 -13.20 -0.44
CA GLU A 136 -3.20 -14.24 0.25
C GLU A 136 -2.96 -15.63 -0.31
N ALA A 137 -2.83 -15.76 -1.63
CA ALA A 137 -2.51 -17.02 -2.27
C ALA A 137 -1.13 -17.54 -1.83
N LEU A 138 -0.11 -16.68 -1.80
CA LEU A 138 1.24 -17.05 -1.38
C LEU A 138 1.34 -17.31 0.13
N CYS A 139 0.66 -16.51 0.97
CA CYS A 139 0.62 -16.76 2.41
C CYS A 139 -0.03 -18.12 2.70
N ASN A 140 -1.11 -18.47 1.99
CA ASN A 140 -1.72 -19.79 2.10
C ASN A 140 -0.81 -20.91 1.56
N GLU A 141 -0.11 -20.68 0.45
CA GLU A 141 0.87 -21.61 -0.13
C GLU A 141 2.00 -21.93 0.86
N LEU A 142 2.52 -20.92 1.56
CA LEU A 142 3.64 -21.02 2.50
C LEU A 142 3.21 -21.29 3.96
N ASN A 143 1.91 -21.45 4.23
CA ASN A 143 1.35 -21.59 5.58
C ASN A 143 1.75 -20.44 6.54
N ILE A 144 1.79 -19.22 6.01
CA ILE A 144 2.08 -17.98 6.73
C ILE A 144 0.78 -17.22 7.02
N ALA A 145 0.73 -16.49 8.13
CA ALA A 145 -0.41 -15.65 8.49
C ALA A 145 -0.67 -14.57 7.43
N ILE A 146 -1.91 -14.48 6.94
CA ILE A 146 -2.33 -13.46 5.99
C ILE A 146 -2.37 -12.09 6.70
N PRO A 147 -1.75 -11.04 6.12
CA PRO A 147 -1.81 -9.69 6.69
C PRO A 147 -3.24 -9.12 6.74
N ASP A 148 -3.59 -8.45 7.85
CA ASP A 148 -4.92 -7.88 8.07
C ASP A 148 -5.37 -6.89 6.99
N TRP A 149 -4.43 -6.17 6.37
CA TRP A 149 -4.75 -5.19 5.34
C TRP A 149 -5.39 -5.84 4.10
N CYS A 150 -5.12 -7.12 3.82
CA CYS A 150 -5.72 -7.83 2.69
C CYS A 150 -7.25 -7.90 2.81
N ALA A 151 -7.78 -8.04 4.04
CA ALA A 151 -9.21 -8.10 4.30
C ALA A 151 -9.93 -6.78 4.00
N GLY A 152 -9.21 -5.65 4.05
CA GLY A 152 -9.76 -4.32 3.72
C GLY A 152 -9.93 -4.05 2.22
N VAL A 153 -9.36 -4.90 1.35
CA VAL A 153 -9.38 -4.69 -0.10
C VAL A 153 -10.67 -5.23 -0.71
N ARG A 154 -11.45 -4.33 -1.31
CA ARG A 154 -12.75 -4.64 -1.91
C ARG A 154 -12.61 -5.47 -3.19
N SER A 155 -13.68 -6.20 -3.50
CA SER A 155 -13.84 -6.87 -4.79
C SER A 155 -14.11 -5.85 -5.91
N LEU A 156 -13.69 -6.17 -7.14
CA LEU A 156 -13.94 -5.32 -8.29
C LEU A 156 -15.41 -5.37 -8.71
N GLU A 157 -15.98 -4.22 -9.10
CA GLU A 157 -17.37 -4.13 -9.59
C GLU A 157 -17.60 -4.96 -10.85
N LYS A 158 -16.58 -5.05 -11.72
CA LYS A 158 -16.62 -5.81 -12.97
C LYS A 158 -15.54 -6.88 -12.96
N PRO A 159 -15.84 -8.09 -13.51
CA PRO A 159 -14.85 -9.14 -13.69
C PRO A 159 -13.61 -8.62 -14.43
N TRP A 160 -12.42 -8.94 -13.90
CA TRP A 160 -11.17 -8.65 -14.57
C TRP A 160 -10.45 -9.94 -14.98
N PHE A 161 -10.38 -10.18 -16.29
CA PHE A 161 -9.65 -11.29 -16.89
C PHE A 161 -8.23 -10.84 -17.24
N VAL A 162 -7.23 -11.29 -16.47
CA VAL A 162 -5.85 -10.79 -16.52
C VAL A 162 -5.12 -11.16 -17.82
N ALA A 163 -5.53 -12.25 -18.46
CA ALA A 163 -4.96 -12.70 -19.73
C ALA A 163 -5.34 -11.78 -20.90
N GLU A 164 -6.46 -11.05 -20.82
CA GLU A 164 -6.99 -10.19 -21.88
C GLU A 164 -7.25 -10.90 -23.23
N VAL A 165 -7.35 -12.23 -23.22
CA VAL A 165 -7.71 -13.04 -24.41
C VAL A 165 -9.11 -13.63 -24.23
N GLU A 166 -10.01 -13.39 -25.19
CA GLU A 166 -11.44 -13.73 -25.08
C GLU A 166 -11.68 -15.24 -24.91
N ASN A 167 -10.99 -16.06 -25.71
CA ASN A 167 -11.12 -17.52 -25.66
C ASN A 167 -10.58 -18.15 -24.37
N LEU A 168 -9.81 -17.42 -23.56
CA LEU A 168 -9.28 -17.89 -22.28
C LEU A 168 -10.19 -17.58 -21.09
N LYS A 169 -11.27 -16.81 -21.27
CA LYS A 169 -12.16 -16.44 -20.17
C LYS A 169 -12.84 -17.65 -19.53
N ALA A 170 -13.33 -18.58 -20.33
CA ALA A 170 -13.97 -19.79 -19.84
C ALA A 170 -13.01 -20.63 -18.98
N LEU A 171 -11.75 -20.74 -19.42
CA LEU A 171 -10.71 -21.45 -18.69
C LEU A 171 -10.36 -20.71 -17.39
N ALA A 172 -10.16 -19.39 -17.44
CA ALA A 172 -9.86 -18.58 -16.27
C ALA A 172 -10.97 -18.64 -15.20
N LEU A 173 -12.26 -18.74 -15.58
CA LEU A 173 -13.36 -18.93 -14.63
C LEU A 173 -13.22 -20.22 -13.82
N VAL A 174 -12.79 -21.30 -14.46
CA VAL A 174 -12.64 -22.63 -13.85
C VAL A 174 -11.35 -22.72 -13.03
N GLU A 175 -10.24 -22.21 -13.56
CA GLU A 175 -8.91 -22.39 -12.98
C GLU A 175 -8.57 -21.38 -11.87
N SER A 176 -9.24 -20.23 -11.81
CA SER A 176 -8.85 -19.16 -10.89
C SER A 176 -8.88 -19.59 -9.42
N PRO A 177 -7.78 -19.39 -8.67
CA PRO A 177 -7.77 -19.68 -7.24
C PRO A 177 -8.80 -18.85 -6.46
N ALA A 178 -9.24 -19.37 -5.31
CA ALA A 178 -10.32 -18.77 -4.52
C ALA A 178 -10.05 -17.30 -4.12
N TYR A 179 -8.80 -16.97 -3.76
CA TYR A 179 -8.39 -15.62 -3.38
C TYR A 179 -8.57 -14.59 -4.50
N PHE A 180 -8.37 -14.99 -5.76
CA PHE A 180 -8.60 -14.15 -6.94
C PHE A 180 -10.10 -14.03 -7.23
N ARG A 181 -10.84 -15.15 -7.23
CA ARG A 181 -12.29 -15.17 -7.49
C ARG A 181 -13.07 -14.30 -6.51
N ARG A 182 -12.69 -14.31 -5.23
CA ARG A 182 -13.31 -13.45 -4.19
C ARG A 182 -13.22 -11.95 -4.53
N ARG A 183 -12.20 -11.53 -5.29
CA ARG A 183 -12.03 -10.15 -5.74
C ARG A 183 -12.46 -9.88 -7.18
N ASN A 184 -13.20 -10.81 -7.78
CA ASN A 184 -13.68 -10.73 -9.17
C ASN A 184 -12.51 -10.65 -10.18
N ILE A 185 -11.39 -11.30 -9.85
CA ILE A 185 -10.21 -11.41 -10.69
C ILE A 185 -10.12 -12.84 -11.21
N PHE A 186 -9.88 -12.97 -12.51
CA PHE A 186 -9.80 -14.24 -13.19
C PHE A 186 -8.44 -14.38 -13.90
N VAL A 187 -7.71 -15.40 -13.49
CA VAL A 187 -6.37 -15.78 -13.94
C VAL A 187 -6.37 -17.25 -14.38
N LEU A 188 -5.39 -17.64 -15.18
CA LEU A 188 -5.16 -19.06 -15.48
C LEU A 188 -4.49 -19.75 -14.29
N GLY A 189 -4.60 -21.07 -14.21
CA GLY A 189 -4.07 -21.86 -13.10
C GLY A 189 -2.55 -21.74 -12.93
N ASN A 190 -1.84 -21.42 -14.00
CA ASN A 190 -0.40 -21.21 -14.01
C ASN A 190 0.04 -19.76 -13.73
N PHE A 191 -0.86 -18.86 -13.34
CA PHE A 191 -0.55 -17.44 -13.19
C PHE A 191 0.57 -17.15 -12.19
N LEU A 192 0.62 -17.89 -11.08
CA LEU A 192 1.70 -17.80 -10.09
C LEU A 192 2.84 -18.78 -10.37
N SER A 193 2.73 -19.64 -11.37
CA SER A 193 3.78 -20.60 -11.71
C SER A 193 4.94 -19.87 -12.35
N ARG A 194 6.12 -20.04 -11.77
CA ARG A 194 7.37 -19.50 -12.28
C ARG A 194 8.29 -20.66 -12.67
N ARG A 195 8.83 -20.60 -13.89
CA ARG A 195 9.78 -21.57 -14.44
C ARG A 195 11.19 -21.04 -14.28
#